data_AF-A0A257PHS0-F1
#
_entry.id   AF-A0A257PHS0-F1
#
_cell.length_a   1.000
_cell.length_b   1.000
_cell.length_c   1.000
_cell.angle_alpha   90.00
_cell.angle_beta   90.00
_cell.angle_gamma   90.00
#
_symmetry.space_group_name_H-M   'P 1'
#
loop_
_entity.id
_entity.type
_entity.pdbx_description
1 polymer ?
#
loop_
_entity_poly.entity_id
_entity_poly.type
_entity_poly.pdbx_seq_one_letter_code
_entity_poly.pdbx_strand_id
1 'polypeptide(L)'
;RTGTVASTDNRNWELLPYPGPDRRFSQSRAIALDMESATVAANGFRFRVPYGTLLCVSDKPLHGELKLPGMADQFYRKQVEQHLRIGLRAIARLRQQSMGRLHSRKLRSFDEVAFQ
;
A
#
# COMPACT_ATOMS: atom_id res chain seq x y z
N ARG A 1 8.37 -2.78 -7.89
CA ARG A 1 8.97 -3.68 -6.86
C ARG A 1 7.84 -4.28 -6.05
N THR A 2 7.94 -5.55 -5.64
CA THR A 2 7.00 -6.22 -4.73
C THR A 2 7.72 -6.55 -3.43
N GLY A 3 7.07 -6.33 -2.27
CA GLY A 3 7.66 -6.56 -0.96
C GLY A 3 6.80 -5.96 0.17
N THR A 4 7.34 -5.97 1.39
CA THR A 4 6.67 -5.50 2.60
C THR A 4 6.56 -3.97 2.61
N VAL A 5 5.36 -3.46 2.87
CA VAL A 5 5.10 -2.04 3.17
C VAL A 5 4.93 -1.92 4.67
N ALA A 6 5.68 -1.01 5.30
CA ALA A 6 5.41 -0.59 6.66
C ALA A 6 4.36 0.53 6.65
N SER A 7 3.42 0.52 7.58
CA SER A 7 2.50 1.65 7.79
C SER A 7 2.67 2.19 9.20
N THR A 8 2.72 3.51 9.35
CA THR A 8 2.92 4.22 10.61
C THR A 8 1.86 5.31 10.78
N ASP A 9 1.50 5.63 12.01
CA ASP A 9 0.66 6.79 12.34
C ASP A 9 1.50 8.06 12.60
N ASN A 10 2.81 7.93 12.74
CA ASN A 10 3.74 9.05 12.91
C ASN A 10 4.29 9.51 11.55
N ARG A 11 3.82 10.68 11.07
CA ARG A 11 4.32 11.31 9.84
C ARG A 11 5.78 11.76 9.93
N ASN A 12 6.24 12.13 11.11
CA ASN A 12 7.61 12.60 11.41
C ASN A 12 8.47 11.46 11.96
N TRP A 13 8.29 10.24 11.44
CA TRP A 13 9.03 9.07 11.89
C TRP A 13 10.55 9.23 11.72
N GLU A 14 10.98 10.08 10.79
CA GLU A 14 12.39 10.43 10.52
C GLU A 14 13.05 11.16 11.69
N LEU A 15 12.26 11.82 12.56
CA LEU A 15 12.77 12.57 13.71
C LEU A 15 12.94 11.70 14.97
N LEU A 16 12.56 10.42 14.91
CA LEU A 16 12.68 9.52 16.05
C LEU A 16 14.16 9.25 16.36
N PRO A 17 14.55 9.22 17.66
CA PRO A 17 15.94 8.99 18.04
C PRO A 17 16.39 7.59 17.63
N TYR A 18 17.68 7.44 17.30
CA TYR A 18 18.28 6.16 16.96
C TYR A 18 18.10 5.13 18.10
N PRO A 19 17.74 3.87 17.81
CA PRO A 19 17.67 3.24 16.49
C PRO A 19 16.36 3.44 15.71
N GLY A 20 15.43 4.26 16.22
CA GLY A 20 14.19 4.60 15.52
C GLY A 20 13.41 3.36 15.02
N PRO A 21 12.67 3.49 13.90
CA PRO A 21 12.01 2.36 13.25
C PRO A 21 12.95 1.48 12.41
N ASP A 22 14.22 1.85 12.24
CA ASP A 22 15.18 1.23 11.31
C ASP A 22 15.36 -0.27 11.56
N ARG A 23 15.46 -0.67 12.83
CA ARG A 23 15.58 -2.07 13.21
C ARG A 23 14.38 -2.88 12.70
N ARG A 24 13.16 -2.34 12.85
CA ARG A 24 11.94 -3.00 12.38
C ARG A 24 11.87 -3.05 10.87
N PHE A 25 12.29 -1.98 10.17
CA PHE A 25 12.36 -1.97 8.71
C PHE A 25 13.32 -3.03 8.18
N SER A 26 14.50 -3.16 8.79
CA SER A 26 15.48 -4.19 8.43
C SER A 26 14.95 -5.61 8.66
N GLN A 27 14.30 -5.85 9.79
CA GLN A 27 13.71 -7.16 10.13
C GLN A 27 12.55 -7.54 9.21
N SER A 28 11.65 -6.60 8.89
CA SER A 28 10.49 -6.85 8.02
C SER A 28 10.83 -6.85 6.52
N ARG A 29 12.08 -6.47 6.18
CA ARG A 29 12.52 -6.22 4.81
C ARG A 29 11.62 -5.19 4.12
N ALA A 30 11.28 -4.13 4.85
CA ALA A 30 10.43 -3.05 4.34
C ALA A 30 11.04 -2.42 3.09
N ILE A 31 10.23 -2.27 2.05
CA ILE A 31 10.63 -1.64 0.78
C ILE A 31 10.00 -0.26 0.57
N ALA A 32 8.98 0.07 1.37
CA ALA A 32 8.25 1.33 1.35
C ALA A 32 7.61 1.57 2.73
N LEU A 33 7.29 2.83 3.00
CA LEU A 33 6.61 3.29 4.20
C LEU A 33 5.46 4.22 3.80
N ASP A 34 4.29 4.04 4.40
CA ASP A 34 3.12 4.91 4.24
C ASP A 34 2.32 5.02 5.55
N MET A 35 1.08 5.50 5.50
CA MET A 35 0.24 5.67 6.70
C MET A 35 -1.11 4.94 6.62
N GLU A 36 -1.43 4.29 5.49
CA GLU A 36 -2.77 3.77 5.23
C GLU A 36 -2.80 2.29 4.81
N SER A 37 -1.77 1.79 4.13
CA SER A 37 -1.81 0.49 3.43
C SER A 37 -2.16 -0.68 4.35
N ALA A 38 -1.50 -0.79 5.51
CA ALA A 38 -1.79 -1.85 6.47
C ALA A 38 -3.22 -1.73 7.03
N THR A 39 -3.68 -0.52 7.30
CA THR A 39 -5.03 -0.24 7.83
C THR A 39 -6.12 -0.62 6.84
N VAL A 40 -5.95 -0.27 5.56
CA VAL A 40 -6.89 -0.63 4.49
C VAL A 40 -6.92 -2.15 4.29
N ALA A 41 -5.76 -2.79 4.22
CA ALA A 41 -5.66 -4.24 4.08
C ALA A 41 -6.25 -4.99 5.29
N ALA A 42 -5.98 -4.52 6.50
CA ALA A 42 -6.52 -5.10 7.73
C ALA A 42 -8.06 -5.00 7.79
N ASN A 43 -8.64 -3.87 7.36
CA ASN A 43 -10.09 -3.73 7.27
C ASN A 43 -10.68 -4.61 6.16
N GLY A 44 -10.02 -4.71 5.00
CA GLY A 44 -10.41 -5.64 3.94
C GLY A 44 -10.45 -7.09 4.46
N PHE A 45 -9.42 -7.49 5.21
CA PHE A 45 -9.39 -8.79 5.89
C PHE A 45 -10.54 -8.93 6.90
N ARG A 46 -10.72 -7.96 7.80
CA ARG A 46 -11.77 -7.95 8.83
C ARG A 46 -13.18 -8.07 8.23
N PHE A 47 -13.42 -7.46 7.09
CA PHE A 47 -14.74 -7.39 6.46
C PHE A 47 -14.89 -8.31 5.25
N ARG A 48 -13.90 -9.19 4.98
CA ARG A 48 -13.94 -10.16 3.86
C ARG A 48 -14.04 -9.49 2.49
N VAL A 49 -13.56 -8.26 2.38
CA VAL A 49 -13.48 -7.51 1.12
C VAL A 49 -12.10 -7.74 0.51
N PRO A 50 -11.99 -8.29 -0.72
CA PRO A 50 -10.70 -8.42 -1.41
C PRO A 50 -9.96 -7.08 -1.48
N TYR A 51 -8.71 -7.08 -1.05
CA TYR A 51 -7.89 -5.88 -0.93
C TYR A 51 -6.58 -6.00 -1.71
N GLY A 52 -5.96 -4.86 -1.98
CA GLY A 52 -4.66 -4.78 -2.62
C GLY A 52 -4.08 -3.37 -2.49
N THR A 53 -2.76 -3.29 -2.48
CA THR A 53 -2.02 -2.03 -2.34
C THR A 53 -1.09 -1.86 -3.53
N LEU A 54 -1.14 -0.70 -4.17
CA LEU A 54 -0.17 -0.26 -5.16
C LEU A 54 0.24 1.17 -4.83
N LEU A 55 1.49 1.36 -4.42
CA LEU A 55 2.05 2.66 -4.06
C LEU A 55 2.97 3.18 -5.17
N CYS A 56 3.10 4.51 -5.25
CA CYS A 56 4.09 5.19 -6.07
C CYS A 56 5.10 5.87 -5.14
N VAL A 57 6.39 5.62 -5.37
CA VAL A 57 7.45 6.21 -4.56
C VAL A 57 7.47 7.71 -4.82
N SER A 58 7.29 8.46 -3.75
CA SER A 58 7.16 9.90 -3.75
C SER A 58 8.51 10.58 -3.45
N ASP A 59 9.29 9.98 -2.56
CA ASP A 59 10.50 10.52 -1.97
C ASP A 59 11.33 9.38 -1.36
N LYS A 60 12.58 9.65 -0.97
CA LYS A 60 13.51 8.66 -0.43
C LYS A 60 14.20 9.22 0.82
N PRO A 61 13.49 9.33 1.96
CA PRO A 61 14.00 9.99 3.17
C PRO A 61 15.34 9.42 3.66
N LEU A 62 15.55 8.11 3.61
CA LEU A 62 16.80 7.46 4.02
C LEU A 62 18.01 7.73 3.09
N HIS A 63 17.80 8.38 1.95
CA HIS A 63 18.85 8.71 0.98
C HIS A 63 19.10 10.23 0.89
N GLY A 64 18.54 11.02 1.81
CA GLY A 64 18.66 12.49 1.79
C GLY A 64 17.80 13.18 0.73
N GLU A 65 17.00 12.44 -0.05
CA GLU A 65 16.06 12.99 -1.03
C GLU A 65 14.70 13.25 -0.36
N LEU A 66 14.68 14.21 0.56
CA LEU A 66 13.43 14.79 1.05
C LEU A 66 12.82 15.66 -0.04
N LYS A 67 11.54 15.46 -0.31
CA LYS A 67 10.80 16.22 -1.31
C LYS A 67 10.86 17.72 -0.98
N LEU A 68 11.63 18.48 -1.77
CA LEU A 68 11.54 19.94 -1.79
C LEU A 68 10.26 20.35 -2.55
N PRO A 69 9.47 21.32 -2.04
CA PRO A 69 8.35 21.89 -2.77
C PRO A 69 8.84 22.50 -4.11
N GLY A 70 8.25 22.08 -5.23
CA GLY A 70 8.55 22.63 -6.57
C GLY A 70 9.38 21.74 -7.50
N MET A 71 9.74 20.51 -7.10
CA MET A 71 10.45 19.55 -7.95
C MET A 71 9.55 19.00 -9.08
N ALA A 72 9.66 19.63 -10.26
CA ALA A 72 9.15 19.20 -11.58
C ALA A 72 7.68 18.69 -11.60
N ASP A 73 6.73 19.62 -11.45
CA ASP A 73 5.28 19.37 -11.53
C ASP A 73 4.87 18.46 -12.69
N GLN A 74 5.51 18.56 -13.86
CA GLN A 74 5.19 17.76 -15.02
C GLN A 74 5.57 16.28 -14.85
N PHE A 75 6.72 15.98 -14.24
CA PHE A 75 7.14 14.61 -13.95
C PHE A 75 6.21 13.99 -12.91
N TYR A 76 5.94 14.72 -11.83
CA TYR A 76 5.02 14.27 -10.79
C TYR A 76 3.60 14.02 -11.34
N ARG A 77 3.03 14.96 -12.10
CA ARG A 77 1.70 14.80 -12.73
C ARG A 77 1.64 13.57 -13.62
N LYS A 78 2.66 13.32 -14.44
CA LYS A 78 2.72 12.14 -15.32
C LYS A 78 2.75 10.84 -14.52
N GLN A 79 3.53 10.78 -13.42
CA GLN A 79 3.58 9.61 -12.55
C GLN A 79 2.25 9.36 -11.85
N VAL A 80 1.60 10.41 -11.34
CA VAL A 80 0.28 10.32 -10.70
C VAL A 80 -0.78 9.83 -11.69
N GLU A 81 -0.82 10.38 -12.91
CA GLU A 81 -1.76 9.96 -13.94
C GLU A 81 -1.54 8.48 -14.32
N GLN A 82 -0.29 8.09 -14.53
CA GLN A 82 0.05 6.71 -14.85
C GLN A 82 -0.35 5.76 -13.72
N HIS A 83 -0.11 6.14 -12.46
CA HIS A 83 -0.47 5.34 -11.29
C HIS A 83 -1.99 5.12 -11.21
N LEU A 84 -2.78 6.19 -11.39
CA LEU A 84 -4.24 6.09 -11.44
C LEU A 84 -4.72 5.17 -12.58
N ARG A 85 -4.14 5.33 -13.78
CA ARG A 85 -4.48 4.46 -14.94
C ARG A 85 -4.18 2.99 -14.66
N ILE A 86 -3.09 2.67 -13.95
CA ILE A 86 -2.78 1.29 -13.55
C ILE A 86 -3.86 0.77 -12.58
N GLY A 87 -4.27 1.57 -11.60
CA GLY A 87 -5.35 1.22 -10.66
C GLY A 87 -6.67 0.94 -11.38
N LEU A 88 -7.09 1.83 -12.28
CA LEU A 88 -8.30 1.64 -13.09
C LEU A 88 -8.21 0.39 -13.98
N ARG A 89 -7.05 0.12 -14.57
CA ARG A 89 -6.84 -1.09 -15.38
C ARG A 89 -6.90 -2.36 -14.54
N ALA A 90 -6.39 -2.33 -13.30
CA ALA A 90 -6.51 -3.44 -12.36
C ALA A 90 -7.99 -3.70 -12.02
N ILE A 91 -8.76 -2.66 -11.69
CA ILE A 91 -10.20 -2.78 -11.41
C ILE A 91 -10.95 -3.34 -12.63
N ALA A 92 -10.67 -2.83 -13.83
CA ALA A 92 -11.28 -3.33 -15.07
C ALA A 92 -10.99 -4.82 -15.29
N ARG A 93 -9.75 -5.28 -15.02
CA ARG A 93 -9.38 -6.70 -15.11
C ARG A 93 -10.09 -7.54 -14.06
N LEU A 94 -10.18 -7.08 -12.81
CA LEU A 94 -10.89 -7.79 -11.74
C LEU A 94 -12.38 -7.92 -12.06
N ARG A 95 -12.99 -6.88 -12.62
CA ARG A 95 -14.40 -6.87 -13.06
C ARG A 95 -14.67 -7.88 -14.19
N GLN A 96 -13.70 -8.14 -15.07
CA GLN A 96 -13.84 -9.12 -16.16
C GLN A 96 -13.71 -10.58 -15.69
N GLN A 97 -13.29 -10.83 -14.45
CA GLN A 97 -13.22 -12.19 -13.93
C GLN A 97 -14.63 -12.75 -13.70
N SER A 98 -14.80 -14.05 -13.93
CA SER A 98 -16.06 -14.75 -13.67
C SER A 98 -16.51 -14.56 -12.21
N MET A 99 -17.82 -14.53 -11.98
CA MET A 99 -18.42 -14.57 -10.64
C MET A 99 -17.73 -15.67 -9.80
N GLY A 100 -17.25 -15.31 -8.61
CA GLY A 100 -16.53 -16.24 -7.71
C GLY A 100 -15.02 -16.38 -7.92
N ARG A 101 -14.38 -15.71 -8.91
CA ARG A 101 -12.90 -15.69 -9.01
C ARG A 101 -12.25 -14.58 -8.17
N LEU A 102 -12.92 -13.44 -8.03
CA LEU A 102 -12.45 -12.31 -7.23
C LEU A 102 -12.50 -12.64 -5.72
N HIS A 103 -13.62 -13.18 -5.27
CA HIS A 103 -13.80 -13.68 -3.91
C HIS A 103 -13.29 -15.13 -3.84
N SER A 104 -12.36 -15.39 -2.92
CA SER A 104 -11.81 -16.73 -2.72
C SER A 104 -11.92 -17.13 -1.26
N ARG A 105 -11.56 -18.38 -0.93
CA ARG A 105 -11.64 -18.89 0.44
C ARG A 105 -10.61 -18.28 1.41
N LYS A 106 -9.73 -17.39 0.96
CA LYS A 106 -8.62 -16.83 1.75
C LYS A 106 -9.05 -15.99 2.95
N LEU A 107 -10.24 -15.41 2.91
CA LEU A 107 -10.75 -14.52 3.98
C LEU A 107 -11.82 -15.19 4.86
N ARG A 108 -12.09 -16.47 4.62
CA ARG A 108 -13.12 -17.22 5.36
C ARG A 108 -12.65 -17.55 6.77
N SER A 109 -13.54 -17.39 7.75
CA SER A 109 -13.36 -17.90 9.11
C SER A 109 -14.00 -19.28 9.29
N PHE A 110 -13.68 -19.97 10.38
CA PHE A 110 -14.32 -21.26 10.71
C PHE A 110 -15.83 -21.11 10.93
N ASP A 111 -16.27 -20.06 11.62
CA ASP A 111 -17.69 -19.79 11.91
C ASP A 111 -18.37 -18.88 10.86
N GLU A 112 -17.93 -18.95 9.60
CA GLU A 112 -18.47 -18.05 8.57
C GLU A 112 -19.95 -18.36 8.28
N VAL A 113 -20.80 -17.35 8.45
CA VAL A 113 -22.24 -17.44 8.13
C VAL A 113 -22.44 -17.54 6.63
N ALA A 114 -23.44 -18.32 6.21
CA ALA A 114 -23.80 -18.49 4.80
C ALA A 114 -24.52 -17.24 4.26
N PHE A 115 -23.80 -16.13 4.13
CA PHE A 115 -24.26 -14.97 3.36
C PHE A 115 -23.10 -14.43 2.53
N GLN A 116 -23.22 -14.57 1.20
CA GLN A 116 -22.46 -13.82 0.19
C GLN A 116 -23.42 -13.38 -0.91
#